data_AF-A0A0K9XZ13-F1
#
_entry.id   AF-A0A0K9XZ13-F1
#
_cell.length_a   1.000
_cell.length_b   1.000
_cell.length_c   1.000
_cell.angle_alpha   90.00
_cell.angle_beta   90.00
_cell.angle_gamma   90.00
#
_symmetry.space_group_name_H-M   'P 1'
#
loop_
_entity.id
_entity.type
_entity.pdbx_description
1 polymer ?
#
loop_
_entity_poly.entity_id
_entity_poly.type
_entity_poly.pdbx_seq_one_letter_code
_entity_poly.pdbx_strand_id
1 'polypeptide(L)'
;MEIPFYLSFREFENEYYNNLEKWFENDKNTNETDFLLTMKEIYKPYLCYNFSEDKLQTEALIQVKNCFFSFLENYGISFQIDRNSKNSNTKINSVSEAKTISMMDYAQCVLDKIHTYFQQYQISMKENETVLDYLNHYEIITLREKNGYCLDYDQHQKTIPFLKAYLPRFGSTVDISLYRDFYCSAVKIADFIDQKLKEVEAFDQSIYTELKSEAIMKIHMRGHSFLTICN
;
A
#
# COMPACT_ATOMS: atom_id res chain seq x y z
N MET A 1 -7.94 17.09 -10.69
CA MET A 1 -8.95 16.05 -10.42
C MET A 1 -8.27 14.90 -9.67
N GLU A 2 -8.91 14.29 -8.67
CA GLU A 2 -8.41 13.03 -8.10
C GLU A 2 -8.85 11.88 -9.01
N ILE A 3 -7.90 11.11 -9.57
CA ILE A 3 -8.22 9.96 -10.41
C ILE A 3 -8.69 8.81 -9.50
N PRO A 4 -9.85 8.19 -9.79
CA PRO A 4 -10.34 7.07 -8.99
C PRO A 4 -9.42 5.85 -9.09
N PHE A 5 -9.25 5.17 -7.96
CA PHE A 5 -8.59 3.87 -7.90
C PHE A 5 -9.64 2.77 -8.05
N TYR A 6 -9.40 1.77 -8.90
CA TYR A 6 -10.31 0.68 -9.14
C TYR A 6 -9.76 -0.64 -8.62
N LEU A 7 -10.62 -1.39 -7.94
CA LEU A 7 -10.30 -2.75 -7.48
C LEU A 7 -10.65 -3.81 -8.53
N SER A 8 -11.53 -3.48 -9.50
CA SER A 8 -11.96 -4.40 -10.54
C SER A 8 -11.54 -3.89 -11.90
N PHE A 9 -10.93 -4.77 -12.71
CA PHE A 9 -10.59 -4.44 -14.11
C PHE A 9 -11.83 -4.05 -14.92
N ARG A 10 -12.97 -4.69 -14.67
CA ARG A 10 -14.21 -4.42 -15.39
C ARG A 10 -14.72 -3.00 -15.12
N GLU A 11 -14.66 -2.55 -13.87
CA GLU A 11 -15.07 -1.19 -13.51
C GLU A 11 -14.10 -0.16 -14.10
N PHE A 12 -12.81 -0.44 -14.01
CA PHE A 12 -11.76 0.37 -14.62
C PHE A 12 -11.98 0.56 -16.12
N GLU A 13 -12.17 -0.53 -16.87
CA GLU A 13 -12.35 -0.51 -18.32
C GLU A 13 -13.61 0.28 -18.73
N ASN A 14 -14.71 0.06 -18.02
CA ASN A 14 -15.97 0.76 -18.30
C ASN A 14 -15.89 2.27 -18.06
N GLU A 15 -15.15 2.70 -17.04
CA GLU A 15 -15.04 4.12 -16.66
C GLU A 15 -13.84 4.83 -17.29
N TYR A 16 -12.98 4.14 -18.04
CA TYR A 16 -11.76 4.70 -18.62
C TYR A 16 -12.03 5.99 -19.40
N TYR A 17 -12.93 5.94 -20.38
CA TYR A 17 -13.24 7.09 -21.24
C TYR A 17 -13.96 8.21 -20.48
N ASN A 18 -14.83 7.87 -19.53
CA ASN A 18 -15.49 8.86 -18.68
C ASN A 18 -14.48 9.62 -17.82
N ASN A 19 -13.48 8.92 -17.28
CA ASN A 19 -12.41 9.53 -16.49
C ASN A 19 -11.47 10.37 -17.36
N LEU A 20 -11.17 9.90 -18.57
CA LEU A 20 -10.35 10.64 -19.54
C LEU A 20 -11.03 11.95 -19.97
N GLU A 21 -12.35 11.91 -20.24
CA GLU A 21 -13.12 13.11 -20.55
C GLU A 21 -13.10 14.12 -19.40
N LYS A 22 -13.39 13.66 -18.17
CA LYS A 22 -13.30 14.52 -16.97
C LYS A 22 -11.89 15.05 -16.74
N TRP A 23 -10.85 14.29 -17.10
CA TRP A 23 -9.47 14.76 -17.00
C TRP A 23 -9.24 15.97 -17.93
N PHE A 24 -9.69 15.88 -19.18
CA PHE A 24 -9.60 16.98 -20.15
C PHE A 24 -10.45 18.20 -19.77
N GLU A 25 -11.60 18.00 -19.14
CA GLU A 25 -12.43 19.12 -18.65
C GLU A 25 -11.73 19.92 -17.55
N ASN A 26 -10.95 19.25 -16.70
CA ASN A 26 -10.32 19.85 -15.54
C ASN A 26 -9.00 20.57 -15.86
N ASP A 27 -8.28 20.15 -16.90
CA ASP A 27 -7.05 20.81 -17.33
C ASP A 27 -6.95 20.87 -18.86
N LYS A 28 -7.10 22.08 -19.39
CA LYS A 28 -7.14 22.37 -20.84
C LYS A 28 -5.83 22.10 -21.57
N ASN A 29 -4.72 21.92 -20.85
CA ASN A 29 -3.40 21.69 -21.44
C ASN A 29 -2.91 20.25 -21.27
N THR A 30 -3.78 19.33 -20.86
CA THR A 30 -3.42 17.91 -20.70
C THR A 30 -3.70 17.10 -21.96
N ASN A 31 -3.01 15.97 -22.09
CA ASN A 31 -3.24 14.97 -23.13
C ASN A 31 -3.47 13.57 -22.51
N GLU A 32 -3.83 12.60 -23.35
CA GLU A 32 -4.07 11.21 -22.91
C GLU A 32 -2.81 10.56 -22.32
N THR A 33 -1.62 10.90 -22.83
CA THR A 33 -0.35 10.43 -22.26
C THR A 33 -0.19 10.88 -20.80
N ASP A 34 -0.45 12.14 -20.48
CA ASP A 34 -0.36 12.65 -19.10
C ASP A 34 -1.33 11.93 -18.15
N PHE A 35 -2.55 11.64 -18.64
CA PHE A 35 -3.54 10.86 -17.90
C PHE A 35 -3.04 9.43 -17.63
N LEU A 36 -2.54 8.75 -18.67
CA LEU A 36 -2.01 7.39 -18.57
C LEU A 36 -0.79 7.31 -17.64
N LEU A 37 0.11 8.28 -17.68
CA LEU A 37 1.26 8.35 -16.78
C LEU A 37 0.82 8.53 -15.33
N THR A 38 -0.21 9.35 -15.09
CA THR A 38 -0.78 9.51 -13.75
C THR A 38 -1.39 8.20 -13.25
N MET A 39 -2.14 7.47 -14.10
CA MET A 39 -2.67 6.16 -13.74
C MET A 39 -1.55 5.14 -13.49
N LYS A 40 -0.51 5.16 -14.31
CA LYS A 40 0.69 4.33 -14.10
C LYS A 40 1.28 4.54 -12.71
N GLU A 41 1.48 5.78 -12.28
CA GLU A 41 2.07 6.06 -10.95
C GLU A 41 1.18 5.56 -9.80
N ILE A 42 -0.13 5.50 -10.02
CA ILE A 42 -1.08 4.96 -9.04
C ILE A 42 -0.99 3.43 -8.94
N TYR A 43 -0.86 2.69 -10.05
CA TYR A 43 -0.88 1.22 -10.03
C TYR A 43 0.51 0.56 -9.92
N LYS A 44 1.56 1.21 -10.44
CA LYS A 44 2.94 0.70 -10.42
C LYS A 44 3.41 0.19 -9.04
N PRO A 45 3.11 0.85 -7.90
CA PRO A 45 3.56 0.39 -6.58
C PRO A 45 3.06 -1.00 -6.17
N TYR A 46 2.02 -1.54 -6.82
CA TYR A 46 1.42 -2.83 -6.49
C TYR A 46 1.87 -3.96 -7.41
N LEU A 47 2.86 -3.70 -8.27
CA LEU A 47 3.29 -4.59 -9.33
C LEU A 47 4.81 -4.79 -9.27
N CYS A 48 5.25 -5.96 -9.72
CA CYS A 48 6.64 -6.27 -9.96
C CYS A 48 6.81 -6.96 -11.31
N TYR A 49 8.05 -7.04 -11.78
CA TYR A 49 8.39 -7.77 -13.00
C TYR A 49 8.85 -9.20 -12.67
N ASN A 50 8.23 -10.19 -13.33
CA ASN A 50 8.57 -11.60 -13.19
C ASN A 50 9.45 -12.06 -14.37
N PHE A 51 10.71 -12.36 -14.09
CA PHE A 51 11.69 -12.84 -15.07
C PHE A 51 11.35 -14.21 -15.68
N SER A 52 10.63 -15.07 -14.94
CA SER A 52 10.33 -16.43 -15.40
C SER A 52 9.30 -16.44 -16.52
N GLU A 53 8.34 -15.50 -16.47
CA GLU A 53 7.24 -15.39 -17.42
C GLU A 53 7.36 -14.21 -18.38
N ASP A 54 8.39 -13.37 -18.21
CA ASP A 54 8.60 -12.09 -18.91
C ASP A 54 7.35 -11.19 -18.88
N LYS A 55 6.72 -11.08 -17.71
CA LYS A 55 5.44 -10.39 -17.51
C LYS A 55 5.37 -9.64 -16.18
N LEU A 56 4.40 -8.75 -16.07
CA LEU A 56 4.03 -8.12 -14.80
C LEU A 56 3.32 -9.13 -13.89
N GLN A 57 3.55 -8.98 -12.59
CA GLN A 57 2.93 -9.77 -11.53
C GLN A 57 2.50 -8.84 -10.39
N THR A 58 1.39 -9.15 -9.74
CA THR A 58 0.93 -8.41 -8.55
C THR A 58 1.85 -8.67 -7.36
N GLU A 59 2.42 -7.61 -6.82
CA GLU A 59 3.22 -7.59 -5.58
C GLU A 59 2.71 -6.47 -4.69
N ALA A 60 1.47 -6.59 -4.23
CA ALA A 60 0.79 -5.62 -3.37
C ALA A 60 1.28 -5.71 -1.91
N LEU A 61 2.58 -5.45 -1.71
CA LEU A 61 3.28 -5.48 -0.44
C LEU A 61 3.79 -4.09 -0.05
N ILE A 62 3.88 -3.83 1.25
CA ILE A 62 4.40 -2.59 1.80
C ILE A 62 5.33 -2.86 2.97
N GLN A 63 6.49 -2.20 2.97
CA GLN A 63 7.44 -2.27 4.07
C GLN A 63 7.13 -1.20 5.11
N VAL A 64 6.86 -1.60 6.35
CA VAL A 64 6.69 -0.73 7.51
C VAL A 64 7.97 -0.77 8.34
N LYS A 65 8.67 0.35 8.47
CA LYS A 65 10.01 0.40 9.10
C LYS A 65 9.99 0.45 10.62
N ASN A 66 8.94 1.02 11.21
CA ASN A 66 8.84 1.26 12.64
C ASN A 66 7.80 0.34 13.24
N CYS A 67 8.19 -0.90 13.55
CA CYS A 67 7.30 -1.85 14.23
C CYS A 67 7.75 -2.03 15.68
N PHE A 68 6.80 -2.00 16.61
CA PHE A 68 7.06 -2.24 18.02
C PHE A 68 6.31 -3.49 18.43
N PHE A 69 6.97 -4.66 18.40
CA PHE A 69 6.38 -5.91 18.90
C PHE A 69 7.02 -6.31 20.21
N SER A 70 6.21 -6.59 21.23
CA SER A 70 6.74 -7.10 22.49
C SER A 70 7.18 -8.56 22.31
N PHE A 71 8.42 -8.89 22.70
CA PHE A 71 9.00 -10.24 22.56
C PHE A 71 8.16 -11.36 23.22
N LEU A 72 7.25 -11.00 24.13
CA LEU A 72 6.47 -11.95 24.92
C LEU A 72 5.18 -12.43 24.22
N GLU A 73 4.68 -11.73 23.19
CA GLU A 73 3.41 -12.09 22.54
C GLU A 73 3.58 -12.96 21.28
N ASN A 74 4.81 -13.19 20.82
CA ASN A 74 5.10 -14.03 19.63
C ASN A 74 5.20 -15.54 19.91
N TYR A 75 4.88 -16.00 21.12
CA TYR A 75 4.72 -17.42 21.39
C TYR A 75 3.29 -17.69 21.88
N GLY A 76 2.54 -18.49 21.12
CA GLY A 76 1.34 -19.20 21.60
C GLY A 76 1.64 -20.24 22.70
N ILE A 77 2.69 -20.01 23.49
CA ILE A 77 3.13 -20.79 24.63
C ILE A 77 3.22 -19.79 25.79
N SER A 78 2.19 -19.77 26.62
CA SER A 78 2.21 -19.07 27.90
C SER A 78 3.29 -19.70 28.79
N PHE A 79 4.49 -19.11 28.83
CA PHE A 79 5.39 -19.41 29.92
C PHE A 79 4.81 -18.75 31.17
N GLN A 80 4.36 -19.58 32.11
CA GLN A 80 4.07 -19.14 33.48
C GLN A 80 5.33 -18.45 34.01
N ILE A 81 5.33 -17.12 34.02
CA ILE A 81 6.29 -16.36 34.78
C ILE A 81 5.95 -16.64 36.24
N ASP A 82 6.83 -17.40 36.90
CA ASP A 82 6.77 -17.68 38.33
C ASP A 82 6.51 -16.37 39.09
N ARG A 83 5.34 -16.26 39.72
CA ARG A 83 4.90 -15.10 40.53
C ARG A 83 5.76 -14.87 41.79
N ASN A 84 6.89 -15.56 41.94
CA ASN A 84 7.74 -15.51 43.12
C ASN A 84 9.07 -14.77 42.93
N SER A 85 9.39 -14.24 41.74
CA SER A 85 10.55 -13.36 41.61
C SER A 85 10.14 -11.89 41.77
N LYS A 86 10.45 -11.32 42.94
CA LYS A 86 10.18 -9.92 43.31
C LYS A 86 11.02 -8.89 42.55
N ASN A 87 11.72 -9.25 41.47
CA ASN A 87 12.58 -8.37 40.71
C ASN A 87 12.68 -8.83 39.25
N SER A 88 11.74 -8.43 38.40
CA SER A 88 11.96 -8.42 36.96
C SER A 88 11.54 -7.07 36.38
N ASN A 89 12.37 -6.05 36.66
CA ASN A 89 12.44 -4.84 35.84
C ASN A 89 13.10 -5.16 34.48
N THR A 90 12.59 -6.17 33.78
CA THR A 90 12.96 -6.42 32.40
C THR A 90 12.28 -5.36 31.56
N LYS A 91 12.95 -4.21 31.39
CA LYS A 91 12.67 -3.27 30.30
C LYS A 91 12.53 -4.10 29.04
N ILE A 92 11.30 -4.22 28.55
CA ILE A 92 11.01 -4.86 27.28
C ILE A 92 11.71 -4.00 26.23
N ASN A 93 12.83 -4.50 25.70
CA ASN A 93 13.53 -3.83 24.61
C ASN A 93 12.64 -3.96 23.37
N SER A 94 11.90 -2.92 23.04
CA SER A 94 11.20 -2.83 21.77
C SER A 94 12.25 -2.68 20.67
N VAL A 95 12.54 -3.76 19.96
CA VAL A 95 13.39 -3.69 18.77
C VAL A 95 12.52 -3.12 17.66
N SER A 96 12.93 -1.97 17.12
CA SER A 96 12.30 -1.41 15.93
C SER A 96 12.68 -2.28 14.75
N GLU A 97 11.76 -3.12 14.29
CA GLU A 97 11.97 -4.00 13.14
C GLU A 97 11.23 -3.46 11.90
N ALA A 98 11.87 -3.56 10.74
CA ALA A 98 11.19 -3.34 9.47
C ALA A 98 10.47 -4.63 9.06
N LYS A 99 9.17 -4.55 8.78
CA LYS A 99 8.34 -5.68 8.37
C LYS A 99 7.64 -5.40 7.05
N THR A 100 7.67 -6.37 6.15
CA THR A 100 6.89 -6.31 4.90
C THR A 100 5.56 -7.02 5.13
N ILE A 101 4.46 -6.33 4.83
CA ILE A 101 3.09 -6.83 5.01
C ILE A 101 2.29 -6.64 3.71
N SER A 102 1.17 -7.35 3.58
CA SER A 102 0.28 -7.14 2.42
C SER A 102 -0.45 -5.80 2.52
N MET A 103 -0.88 -5.26 1.38
CA MET A 103 -1.74 -4.07 1.36
C MET A 103 -3.10 -4.29 2.05
N MET A 104 -3.58 -5.53 2.13
CA MET A 104 -4.76 -5.88 2.93
C MET A 104 -4.49 -5.72 4.43
N ASP A 105 -3.37 -6.27 4.93
CA ASP A 105 -2.97 -6.14 6.33
C ASP A 105 -2.70 -4.67 6.69
N TYR A 106 -2.09 -3.93 5.75
CA TYR A 106 -1.86 -2.50 5.91
C TYR A 106 -3.18 -1.73 6.02
N ALA A 107 -4.15 -2.02 5.16
CA ALA A 107 -5.48 -1.40 5.21
C ALA A 107 -6.19 -1.72 6.53
N GLN A 108 -6.14 -2.98 7.00
CA GLN A 108 -6.67 -3.36 8.30
C GLN A 108 -5.98 -2.58 9.43
N CYS A 109 -4.66 -2.42 9.38
CA CYS A 109 -3.92 -1.62 10.35
C CYS A 109 -4.37 -0.15 10.38
N VAL A 110 -4.57 0.47 9.21
CA VAL A 110 -5.09 1.85 9.14
C VAL A 110 -6.50 1.93 9.73
N LEU A 111 -7.37 0.97 9.42
CA LEU A 111 -8.72 0.89 9.96
C LEU A 111 -8.71 0.74 11.49
N ASP A 112 -7.85 -0.12 12.01
CA ASP A 112 -7.69 -0.35 13.45
C ASP A 112 -7.14 0.90 14.16
N LYS A 113 -6.24 1.65 13.53
CA LYS A 113 -5.75 2.93 14.07
C LYS A 113 -6.85 3.96 14.20
N ILE A 114 -7.70 4.09 13.19
CA ILE A 114 -8.86 4.98 13.23
C ILE A 114 -9.76 4.54 14.40
N HIS A 115 -10.20 3.28 14.45
CA HIS A 115 -11.07 2.82 15.54
C HIS A 115 -10.44 2.97 16.93
N THR A 116 -9.16 2.66 17.06
CA THR A 116 -8.41 2.80 18.32
C THR A 116 -8.37 4.24 18.78
N TYR A 117 -8.17 5.20 17.87
CA TYR A 117 -8.21 6.62 18.19
C TYR A 117 -9.59 7.00 18.76
N PHE A 118 -10.68 6.63 18.09
CA PHE A 118 -12.03 6.92 18.59
C PHE A 118 -12.31 6.30 19.95
N GLN A 119 -11.86 5.05 20.18
CA GLN A 119 -12.01 4.36 21.46
C GLN A 119 -11.19 5.00 22.59
N GLN A 120 -9.92 5.33 22.35
CA GLN A 120 -9.03 5.90 23.36
C GLN A 120 -9.49 7.28 23.84
N TYR A 121 -9.97 8.10 22.91
CA TYR A 121 -10.42 9.46 23.21
C TYR A 121 -11.92 9.55 23.55
N GLN A 122 -12.63 8.41 23.59
CA GLN A 122 -14.09 8.34 23.82
C GLN A 122 -14.88 9.26 22.88
N ILE A 123 -14.46 9.32 21.62
CA ILE A 123 -15.10 10.11 20.57
C ILE A 123 -16.04 9.18 19.82
N SER A 124 -17.23 9.68 19.46
CA SER A 124 -18.08 9.05 18.46
C SER A 124 -17.89 9.74 17.11
N MET A 125 -17.81 8.98 16.02
CA MET A 125 -17.94 9.56 14.67
C MET A 125 -19.27 10.32 14.59
N LYS A 126 -19.25 11.52 14.00
CA LYS A 126 -20.51 12.27 13.80
C LYS A 126 -21.38 11.56 12.76
N GLU A 127 -22.67 11.85 12.76
CA GLU A 127 -23.67 11.19 11.88
C GLU A 127 -23.34 11.22 10.38
N ASN A 128 -22.54 12.21 9.92
CA ASN A 128 -22.16 12.36 8.52
C ASN A 128 -20.70 12.02 8.22
N GLU A 129 -19.94 11.58 9.22
CA GLU A 129 -18.52 11.24 9.08
C GLU A 129 -18.37 9.72 8.90
N THR A 130 -17.39 9.32 8.10
CA THR A 130 -17.06 7.94 7.77
C THR A 130 -15.60 7.66 8.09
N VAL A 131 -15.20 6.39 8.05
CA VAL A 131 -13.78 6.00 8.18
C VAL A 131 -12.89 6.77 7.19
N LEU A 132 -13.40 7.02 5.98
CA LEU A 132 -12.63 7.64 4.90
C LEU A 132 -12.21 9.08 5.22
N ASP A 133 -12.99 9.79 6.04
CA ASP A 133 -12.71 11.18 6.44
C ASP A 133 -11.49 11.29 7.37
N TYR A 134 -11.07 10.18 7.98
CA TYR A 134 -9.95 10.12 8.92
C TYR A 134 -8.70 9.46 8.35
N LEU A 135 -8.76 8.97 7.11
CA LEU A 135 -7.64 8.26 6.49
C LEU A 135 -6.38 9.09 6.45
N ASN A 136 -6.50 10.40 6.23
CA ASN A 136 -5.34 11.27 6.12
C ASN A 136 -5.05 12.09 7.39
N HIS A 137 -5.58 11.70 8.55
CA HIS A 137 -5.36 12.45 9.77
C HIS A 137 -4.00 12.12 10.38
N TYR A 138 -3.06 13.07 10.35
CA TYR A 138 -1.67 12.88 10.78
C TYR A 138 -1.55 12.22 12.17
N GLU A 139 -2.30 12.72 13.15
CA GLU A 139 -2.26 12.21 14.53
C GLU A 139 -2.75 10.76 14.65
N ILE A 140 -3.70 10.34 13.80
CA ILE A 140 -4.25 8.98 13.80
C ILE A 140 -3.24 8.03 13.15
N ILE A 141 -2.71 8.40 11.98
CA ILE A 141 -1.77 7.56 11.22
C ILE A 141 -0.46 7.37 11.97
N THR A 142 0.04 8.41 12.62
CA THR A 142 1.30 8.37 13.39
C THR A 142 1.10 7.95 14.84
N LEU A 143 -0.13 7.59 15.24
CA LEU A 143 -0.46 7.16 16.60
C LEU A 143 0.42 5.96 16.99
N ARG A 144 1.18 6.15 18.08
CA ARG A 144 2.07 5.12 18.62
C ARG A 144 1.28 4.15 19.49
N GLU A 145 1.25 2.90 19.06
CA GLU A 145 0.73 1.79 19.85
C GLU A 145 1.84 1.17 20.72
N LYS A 146 1.45 0.57 21.84
CA LYS A 146 2.38 -0.18 22.71
C LYS A 146 2.90 -1.44 22.02
N ASN A 147 2.04 -2.07 21.23
CA ASN A 147 2.38 -3.19 20.36
C ASN A 147 1.69 -2.96 19.01
N GLY A 148 2.45 -2.80 17.93
CA GLY A 148 1.87 -2.56 16.60
C GLY A 148 2.77 -1.84 15.62
N TYR A 149 2.16 -1.48 14.50
CA TYR A 149 2.81 -0.75 13.41
C TYR A 149 2.77 0.76 13.67
N CYS A 150 3.92 1.43 13.58
CA CYS A 150 3.99 2.88 13.50
C CYS A 150 4.13 3.26 12.02
N LEU A 151 3.05 3.76 11.42
CA LEU A 151 3.00 4.05 10.00
C LEU A 151 3.77 5.34 9.70
N ASP A 152 4.53 5.32 8.61
CA ASP A 152 5.19 6.50 8.07
C ASP A 152 4.18 7.31 7.26
N TYR A 153 4.03 8.60 7.58
CA TYR A 153 2.98 9.42 6.98
C TYR A 153 3.24 9.71 5.50
N ASP A 154 4.50 9.88 5.09
CA ASP A 154 4.87 10.15 3.70
C ASP A 154 4.64 8.90 2.83
N GLN A 155 4.98 7.73 3.35
CA GLN A 155 4.66 6.45 2.73
C GLN A 155 3.14 6.23 2.68
N HIS A 156 2.42 6.60 3.73
CA HIS A 156 0.97 6.50 3.81
C HIS A 156 0.28 7.31 2.71
N GLN A 157 0.74 8.53 2.40
CA GLN A 157 0.15 9.36 1.33
C GLN A 157 0.03 8.61 0.00
N LYS A 158 1.03 7.79 -0.34
CA LYS A 158 1.06 7.03 -1.58
C LYS A 158 0.03 5.91 -1.64
N THR A 159 -0.49 5.50 -0.48
CA THR A 159 -1.48 4.41 -0.36
C THR A 159 -2.92 4.91 -0.32
N ILE A 160 -3.14 6.22 -0.15
CA ILE A 160 -4.48 6.82 -0.01
C ILE A 160 -5.42 6.44 -1.15
N PRO A 161 -5.03 6.45 -2.44
CA PRO A 161 -5.93 6.06 -3.52
C PRO A 161 -6.47 4.64 -3.35
N PHE A 162 -5.60 3.68 -3.02
CA PHE A 162 -5.98 2.31 -2.74
C PHE A 162 -6.89 2.21 -1.51
N LEU A 163 -6.53 2.88 -0.41
CA LEU A 163 -7.31 2.84 0.83
C LEU A 163 -8.72 3.43 0.65
N LYS A 164 -8.86 4.52 -0.11
CA LYS A 164 -10.16 5.13 -0.42
C LYS A 164 -11.08 4.19 -1.19
N ALA A 165 -10.51 3.37 -2.09
CA ALA A 165 -11.27 2.39 -2.85
C ALA A 165 -11.58 1.12 -2.05
N TYR A 166 -10.65 0.70 -1.18
CA TYR A 166 -10.68 -0.60 -0.51
C TYR A 166 -11.34 -0.59 0.87
N LEU A 167 -11.22 0.49 1.64
CA LEU A 167 -11.76 0.52 2.98
C LEU A 167 -13.27 0.69 3.01
N PRO A 168 -13.94 0.04 3.97
CA PRO A 168 -15.37 0.22 4.13
C PRO A 168 -15.66 1.62 4.64
N ARG A 169 -16.81 2.19 4.25
CA ARG A 169 -17.30 3.45 4.82
C ARG A 169 -17.62 3.32 6.31
N PHE A 170 -18.12 2.15 6.71
CA PHE A 170 -18.50 1.80 8.08
C PHE A 170 -18.08 0.37 8.41
N GLY A 171 -17.74 0.11 9.67
CA GLY A 171 -17.33 -1.22 10.15
C GLY A 171 -15.85 -1.30 10.50
N SER A 172 -15.42 -2.45 11.01
CA SER A 172 -14.09 -2.66 11.62
C SER A 172 -13.24 -3.72 10.92
N THR A 173 -13.67 -4.21 9.76
CA THR A 173 -12.96 -5.29 9.06
C THR A 173 -12.96 -5.04 7.57
N VAL A 174 -11.81 -5.29 6.93
CA VAL A 174 -11.65 -5.19 5.48
C VAL A 174 -12.20 -6.43 4.76
N ASP A 175 -12.65 -6.26 3.52
CA ASP A 175 -13.24 -7.37 2.74
C ASP A 175 -12.19 -8.09 1.89
N ILE A 176 -11.85 -9.32 2.29
CA ILE A 176 -10.91 -10.19 1.57
C ILE A 176 -11.33 -10.47 0.12
N SER A 177 -12.64 -10.48 -0.16
CA SER A 177 -13.15 -10.73 -1.51
C SER A 177 -12.77 -9.57 -2.45
N LEU A 178 -12.95 -8.33 -1.98
CA LEU A 178 -12.54 -7.13 -2.72
C LEU A 178 -11.02 -7.10 -2.93
N TYR A 179 -10.23 -7.52 -1.92
CA TYR A 179 -8.78 -7.57 -2.07
C TYR A 179 -8.34 -8.60 -3.11
N ARG A 180 -8.97 -9.78 -3.12
CA ARG A 180 -8.71 -10.82 -4.12
C ARG A 180 -9.05 -10.32 -5.53
N ASP A 181 -10.17 -9.62 -5.68
CA ASP A 181 -10.57 -9.06 -6.96
C ASP A 181 -9.56 -8.01 -7.46
N PHE A 182 -9.06 -7.15 -6.57
CA PHE A 182 -7.94 -6.25 -6.84
C PHE A 182 -6.67 -7.00 -7.23
N TYR A 183 -6.28 -7.99 -6.45
CA TYR A 183 -5.04 -8.74 -6.68
C TYR A 183 -5.01 -9.39 -8.08
N CYS A 184 -6.16 -9.90 -8.54
CA CYS A 184 -6.35 -10.46 -9.88
C CYS A 184 -6.50 -9.39 -10.98
N SER A 185 -6.96 -8.19 -10.65
CA SER A 185 -7.23 -7.11 -11.60
C SER A 185 -6.03 -6.21 -11.85
N ALA A 186 -5.14 -6.03 -10.87
CA ALA A 186 -4.04 -5.07 -10.93
C ALA A 186 -3.16 -5.25 -12.19
N VAL A 187 -2.78 -6.48 -12.52
CA VAL A 187 -1.99 -6.78 -13.73
C VAL A 187 -2.79 -6.46 -15.00
N LYS A 188 -4.08 -6.78 -15.06
CA LYS A 188 -4.92 -6.49 -16.24
C LYS A 188 -5.08 -4.98 -16.46
N ILE A 189 -5.23 -4.24 -15.37
CA ILE A 189 -5.28 -2.77 -15.42
C ILE A 189 -3.95 -2.23 -15.94
N ALA A 190 -2.82 -2.74 -15.44
CA ALA A 190 -1.50 -2.34 -15.91
C ALA A 190 -1.27 -2.67 -17.39
N ASP A 191 -1.64 -3.87 -17.83
CA ASP A 191 -1.54 -4.29 -19.23
C ASP A 191 -2.38 -3.37 -20.14
N PHE A 192 -3.57 -2.97 -19.69
CA PHE A 192 -4.41 -2.01 -20.42
C PHE A 192 -3.75 -0.63 -20.51
N ILE A 193 -3.20 -0.11 -19.40
CA ILE A 193 -2.47 1.16 -19.39
C ILE A 193 -1.27 1.11 -20.34
N ASP A 194 -0.49 0.03 -20.31
CA ASP A 194 0.67 -0.17 -21.16
C ASP A 194 0.28 -0.30 -22.64
N GLN A 195 -0.83 -0.96 -22.93
CA GLN A 195 -1.40 -1.00 -24.28
C GLN A 195 -1.79 0.41 -24.75
N LYS A 196 -2.44 1.21 -23.90
CA LYS A 196 -2.80 2.59 -24.25
C LYS A 196 -1.59 3.49 -24.43
N LEU A 197 -0.57 3.35 -23.59
CA LEU A 197 0.71 4.04 -23.77
C LEU A 197 1.38 3.66 -25.09
N LYS A 198 1.24 2.42 -25.54
CA LYS A 198 1.70 2.00 -26.87
C LYS A 198 0.92 2.65 -28.01
N GLU A 199 -0.40 2.78 -27.86
CA GLU A 199 -1.27 3.44 -28.85
C GLU A 199 -0.92 4.93 -29.04
N VAL A 200 -0.46 5.61 -27.99
CA VAL A 200 0.01 7.02 -28.02
C VAL A 200 1.52 7.17 -28.20
N GLU A 201 2.21 6.13 -28.69
CA GLU A 201 3.66 6.12 -28.96
C GLU A 201 4.57 6.42 -27.74
N ALA A 202 4.09 6.16 -26.52
CA ALA A 202 4.78 6.39 -25.26
C ALA A 202 5.12 5.10 -24.50
N PHE A 203 5.27 3.97 -25.20
CA PHE A 203 5.49 2.65 -24.58
C PHE A 203 6.79 2.54 -23.75
N ASP A 204 7.80 3.34 -24.05
CA ASP A 204 9.04 3.40 -23.25
C ASP A 204 8.77 3.88 -21.81
N GLN A 205 7.66 4.60 -21.61
CA GLN A 205 7.19 5.07 -20.31
C GLN A 205 6.14 4.13 -19.69
N SER A 206 6.00 2.90 -20.18
CA SER A 206 5.08 1.89 -19.63
C SER A 206 5.49 1.42 -18.22
N ILE A 207 4.56 0.76 -17.53
CA ILE A 207 4.80 0.07 -16.27
C ILE A 207 5.76 -1.09 -16.51
N TYR A 208 5.52 -1.89 -17.55
CA TYR A 208 6.37 -3.01 -17.94
C TYR A 208 7.83 -2.60 -18.16
N THR A 209 8.08 -1.58 -19.01
CA THR A 209 9.45 -1.15 -19.33
C THR A 209 10.19 -0.66 -18.09
N GLU A 210 9.52 0.14 -17.24
CA GLU A 210 10.13 0.67 -16.01
C GLU A 210 10.44 -0.46 -15.02
N LEU A 211 9.47 -1.30 -14.67
CA LEU A 211 9.67 -2.38 -13.69
C LEU A 211 10.67 -3.43 -14.17
N LYS A 212 10.70 -3.74 -15.48
CA LYS A 212 11.73 -4.61 -16.06
C LYS A 212 13.12 -4.01 -15.89
N SER A 213 13.29 -2.72 -16.18
CA SER A 213 14.56 -2.02 -16.02
C SER A 213 15.02 -1.98 -14.56
N GLU A 214 14.12 -1.68 -13.63
CA GLU A 214 14.41 -1.69 -12.19
C GLU A 214 14.82 -3.08 -11.69
N ALA A 215 14.12 -4.12 -12.15
CA ALA A 215 14.40 -5.48 -11.75
C ALA A 215 15.77 -5.94 -12.26
N ILE A 216 16.11 -5.62 -13.51
CA ILE A 216 17.45 -5.89 -14.09
C ILE A 216 18.53 -5.16 -13.28
N MET A 217 18.31 -3.88 -12.97
CA MET A 217 19.24 -3.09 -12.14
C MET A 217 19.42 -3.71 -10.74
N LYS A 218 18.35 -4.15 -10.09
CA LYS A 218 18.41 -4.83 -8.77
C LYS A 218 19.23 -6.13 -8.85
N ILE A 219 19.11 -6.91 -9.93
CA ILE A 219 19.93 -8.11 -10.15
C ILE A 219 21.40 -7.74 -10.35
N HIS A 220 21.70 -6.78 -11.21
CA HIS A 220 23.07 -6.33 -11.45
C HIS A 220 23.72 -5.83 -10.16
N MET A 221 23.02 -5.02 -9.36
CA MET A 221 23.53 -4.53 -8.08
C MET A 221 23.81 -5.66 -7.07
N ARG A 222 22.96 -6.68 -7.01
CA ARG A 222 23.20 -7.90 -6.18
C ARG A 222 24.41 -8.70 -6.68
N GLY A 223 24.60 -8.79 -8.00
CA GLY A 223 25.78 -9.43 -8.60
C GLY A 223 27.08 -8.65 -8.36
N HIS A 224 27.02 -7.32 -8.38
CA HIS A 224 28.16 -6.44 -8.11
C HIS A 224 28.49 -6.24 -6.63
N SER A 225 27.64 -6.71 -5.71
CA SER A 225 27.95 -6.73 -4.27
C SER A 225 29.18 -7.58 -3.95
N PHE A 226 29.60 -8.46 -4.87
CA PHE A 226 30.83 -9.27 -4.77
C PHE A 226 32.06 -8.62 -5.41
N LEU A 227 31.94 -7.48 -6.11
CA LEU A 227 33.05 -6.83 -6.82
C LEU A 227 33.51 -5.51 -6.18
N THR A 228 32.99 -5.15 -5.01
CA THR A 228 33.44 -3.98 -4.25
C THR A 228 34.05 -4.43 -2.92
N ILE A 229 35.29 -4.93 -2.97
CA ILE A 229 36.40 -4.73 -2.02
C ILE A 229 37.61 -5.40 -2.67
N CYS A 230 38.47 -4.59 -3.29
CA CYS A 230 39.91 -4.77 -3.47
C CYS A 230 40.41 -3.59 -4.32
N ASN A 231 40.62 -2.45 -3.66
CA ASN A 231 41.67 -1.48 -3.97
C ASN A 231 41.91 -0.62 -2.73
#